data_AF-A0A6A6U266-F1
#
_entry.id   AF-A0A6A6U266-F1
#
_cell.length_a   1.000
_cell.length_b   1.000
_cell.length_c   1.000
_cell.angle_alpha   90.00
_cell.angle_beta   90.00
_cell.angle_gamma   90.00
#
_symmetry.space_group_name_H-M   'P 1'
#
loop_
_entity.id
_entity.type
_entity.pdbx_description
1 polymer ?
#
loop_
_entity_poly.entity_id
_entity_poly.type
_entity_poly.pdbx_seq_one_letter_code
_entity_poly.pdbx_strand_id
1 'polypeptide(L)'
;MLSILRTKPFLVSQFGVESVISALIQLATPGTQHFLRPHAARVHRLLSQITSTIVSLHRKHIGGRMHLLVPLLQALLNCLFSTHVGSTPARNQRAPSWIHSRQSGLDSSHGTDYAKVLLTLTEPTVSSAMSMYRSRNNPMLTDEIRKARKYAAQYVPYVLAHFCGLHLNGSLTPEIRKSLMPGIWACVQAVPREGLKGMNAGMRPDERAIWSSLWAEYNRTRR
;
A
#
# COMPACT_ATOMS: atom_id res chain seq x y z
N MET A 1 18.59 -9.55 2.84
CA MET A 1 17.65 -9.39 1.71
C MET A 1 17.49 -7.94 1.28
N LEU A 2 17.10 -7.01 2.17
CA LEU A 2 17.03 -5.56 1.87
C LEU A 2 18.36 -5.02 1.30
N SER A 3 19.50 -5.44 1.88
CA SER A 3 20.83 -5.04 1.40
C SER A 3 21.13 -5.54 -0.01
N ILE A 4 20.64 -6.71 -0.44
CA ILE A 4 20.89 -7.26 -1.79
C ILE A 4 20.07 -6.50 -2.83
N LEU A 5 18.79 -6.23 -2.54
CA LEU A 5 17.92 -5.40 -3.40
C LEU A 5 18.50 -4.00 -3.60
N ARG A 6 19.16 -3.46 -2.57
CA ARG A 6 19.73 -2.11 -2.60
C ARG A 6 21.15 -2.04 -3.19
N THR A 7 21.99 -3.06 -2.96
CA THR A 7 23.41 -3.03 -3.37
C THR A 7 23.68 -3.65 -4.73
N LYS A 8 22.89 -4.64 -5.17
CA LYS A 8 23.08 -5.32 -6.45
C LYS A 8 21.79 -5.41 -7.26
N PRO A 9 21.17 -4.28 -7.64
CA PRO A 9 19.90 -4.26 -8.37
C PRO A 9 19.96 -4.95 -9.74
N PHE A 10 21.16 -5.15 -10.30
CA PHE A 10 21.39 -5.86 -11.56
C PHE A 10 21.32 -7.40 -11.45
N LEU A 11 21.44 -7.96 -10.23
CA LEU A 11 21.30 -9.39 -9.99
C LEU A 11 19.84 -9.80 -9.75
N VAL A 12 18.94 -8.82 -9.61
CA VAL A 12 17.54 -9.06 -9.30
C VAL A 12 16.80 -9.28 -10.62
N SER A 13 16.53 -10.55 -10.93
CA SER A 13 15.67 -10.91 -12.05
C SER A 13 14.21 -10.55 -11.76
N GLN A 14 13.40 -10.44 -12.81
CA GLN A 14 11.97 -10.19 -12.68
C GLN A 14 11.27 -11.28 -11.86
N PHE A 15 11.60 -12.55 -12.11
CA PHE A 15 11.14 -13.69 -11.31
C PHE A 15 11.52 -13.55 -9.83
N GLY A 16 12.72 -13.01 -9.54
CA GLY A 16 13.15 -12.69 -8.19
C GLY A 16 12.19 -11.70 -7.52
N VAL A 17 11.90 -10.56 -8.16
CA VAL A 17 10.96 -9.56 -7.60
C VAL A 17 9.60 -10.15 -7.32
N GLU A 18 9.05 -10.95 -8.25
CA GLU A 18 7.74 -11.58 -8.09
C GLU A 18 7.70 -12.62 -6.98
N SER A 19 8.77 -13.42 -6.87
CA SER A 19 8.92 -14.40 -5.80
C SER A 19 8.97 -13.70 -4.44
N VAL A 20 9.66 -12.56 -4.36
CA VAL A 20 9.67 -11.74 -3.15
C VAL A 20 8.28 -11.19 -2.84
N ILE A 21 7.60 -10.57 -3.81
CA ILE A 21 6.24 -10.04 -3.60
C ILE A 21 5.29 -11.15 -3.14
N SER A 22 5.35 -12.32 -3.75
CA SER A 22 4.52 -13.48 -3.38
C SER A 22 4.81 -13.96 -1.96
N ALA A 23 6.09 -14.03 -1.56
CA ALA A 23 6.47 -14.36 -0.19
C ALA A 23 5.97 -13.30 0.81
N LEU A 24 6.08 -12.01 0.49
CA LEU A 24 5.56 -10.93 1.33
C LEU A 24 4.03 -11.01 1.49
N ILE A 25 3.30 -11.33 0.42
CA ILE A 25 1.85 -11.54 0.47
C ILE A 25 1.51 -12.73 1.38
N GLN A 26 2.22 -13.85 1.25
CA GLN A 26 2.02 -15.02 2.11
C GLN A 26 2.29 -14.71 3.58
N LEU A 27 3.29 -13.88 3.88
CA LEU A 27 3.56 -13.40 5.24
C LEU A 27 2.47 -12.44 5.74
N ALA A 28 1.91 -11.59 4.87
CA ALA A 28 0.89 -10.59 5.24
C ALA A 28 -0.56 -11.13 5.22
N THR A 29 -0.76 -12.39 4.81
CA THR A 29 -2.08 -13.05 4.69
C THR A 29 -2.29 -14.02 5.86
N PRO A 30 -3.54 -14.32 6.27
CA PRO A 30 -3.79 -15.33 7.28
C PRO A 30 -3.18 -16.69 6.93
N GLY A 31 -2.30 -17.19 7.80
CA GLY A 31 -1.64 -18.49 7.70
C GLY A 31 -1.22 -19.01 9.08
N THR A 32 -0.47 -20.10 9.14
CA THR A 32 -0.06 -20.76 10.39
C THR A 32 1.22 -20.17 11.01
N GLN A 33 1.35 -18.84 11.04
CA GLN A 33 2.58 -18.13 11.41
C GLN A 33 2.55 -17.54 12.83
N HIS A 34 1.98 -18.26 13.79
CA HIS A 34 1.79 -17.76 15.16
C HIS A 34 3.10 -17.42 15.90
N PHE A 35 4.21 -18.05 15.50
CA PHE A 35 5.53 -17.80 16.10
C PHE A 35 6.07 -16.38 15.83
N LEU A 36 5.55 -15.66 14.83
CA LEU A 36 5.94 -14.28 14.52
C LEU A 36 5.28 -13.23 15.42
N ARG A 37 4.31 -13.63 16.27
CA ARG A 37 3.55 -12.72 17.15
C ARG A 37 4.41 -11.80 18.01
N PRO A 38 5.47 -12.27 18.70
CA PRO A 38 6.30 -11.40 19.52
C PRO A 38 7.03 -10.32 18.72
N HIS A 39 7.16 -10.52 17.41
CA HIS A 39 7.89 -9.66 16.49
C HIS A 39 6.97 -8.90 15.51
N ALA A 40 5.66 -8.84 15.77
CA ALA A 40 4.66 -8.30 14.85
C ALA A 40 5.01 -6.88 14.34
N ALA A 41 5.37 -5.97 15.23
CA ALA A 41 5.81 -4.62 14.90
C ALA A 41 7.02 -4.62 13.94
N ARG A 42 8.06 -5.41 14.26
CA ARG A 42 9.27 -5.54 13.44
C ARG A 42 8.96 -6.13 12.06
N VAL A 43 8.11 -7.15 12.00
CA VAL A 43 7.70 -7.78 10.74
C VAL A 43 6.97 -6.76 9.87
N HIS A 44 5.98 -6.05 10.39
CA HIS A 44 5.24 -5.04 9.63
C HIS A 44 6.17 -3.95 9.07
N ARG A 45 7.10 -3.44 9.89
CA ARG A 45 8.10 -2.45 9.46
C ARG A 45 8.97 -2.99 8.33
N LEU A 46 9.47 -4.22 8.44
CA LEU A 46 10.27 -4.85 7.39
C LEU A 46 9.47 -5.03 6.09
N LEU A 47 8.22 -5.49 6.17
CA LEU A 47 7.36 -5.65 5.00
C LEU A 47 7.14 -4.29 4.30
N SER A 48 6.87 -3.24 5.06
CA SER A 48 6.69 -1.87 4.54
C SER A 48 7.98 -1.33 3.89
N GLN A 49 9.14 -1.54 4.51
CA GLN A 49 10.44 -1.12 3.98
C GLN A 49 10.82 -1.87 2.69
N ILE A 50 10.62 -3.19 2.64
CA ILE A 50 10.88 -3.98 1.44
C ILE A 50 9.94 -3.53 0.32
N THR A 51 8.66 -3.31 0.62
CA THR A 51 7.68 -2.84 -0.37
C THR A 51 8.03 -1.46 -0.92
N SER A 52 8.39 -0.50 -0.05
CA SER A 52 8.88 0.82 -0.48
C SER A 52 10.11 0.70 -1.38
N THR A 53 11.06 -0.18 -1.03
CA THR A 53 12.27 -0.44 -1.83
C THR A 53 11.92 -1.02 -3.21
N ILE A 54 10.99 -1.98 -3.27
CA ILE A 54 10.52 -2.57 -4.53
C ILE A 54 9.85 -1.51 -5.42
N VAL A 55 8.95 -0.70 -4.85
CA VAL A 55 8.24 0.36 -5.58
C VAL A 55 9.21 1.44 -6.09
N SER A 56 10.20 1.81 -5.27
CA SER A 56 11.17 2.86 -5.59
C SER A 56 12.23 2.42 -6.59
N LEU A 57 12.81 1.22 -6.42
CA LEU A 57 13.99 0.78 -7.20
C LEU A 57 13.64 -0.17 -8.35
N HIS A 58 12.62 -1.01 -8.21
CA HIS A 58 12.33 -2.08 -9.17
C HIS A 58 11.08 -1.82 -10.01
N ARG A 59 10.69 -0.55 -10.15
CA ARG A 59 9.47 -0.14 -10.84
C ARG A 59 9.33 -0.65 -12.28
N LYS A 60 10.44 -0.79 -12.99
CA LYS A 60 10.49 -1.41 -14.34
C LYS A 60 9.93 -2.84 -14.35
N HIS A 61 10.13 -3.60 -13.28
CA HIS A 61 9.63 -4.98 -13.15
C HIS A 61 8.15 -5.03 -12.74
N ILE A 62 7.61 -3.91 -12.24
CA ILE A 62 6.21 -3.74 -11.85
C ILE A 62 5.34 -3.29 -13.05
N GLY A 63 5.96 -2.76 -14.12
CA GLY A 63 5.27 -2.41 -15.36
C GLY A 63 4.53 -3.62 -15.94
N GLY A 64 3.20 -3.55 -16.00
CA GLY A 64 2.28 -4.65 -16.36
C GLY A 64 1.81 -5.56 -15.21
N ARG A 65 2.40 -5.46 -14.01
CA ARG A 65 2.19 -6.44 -12.91
C ARG A 65 1.69 -5.85 -11.60
N MET A 66 0.95 -4.75 -11.69
CA MET A 66 0.33 -4.12 -10.51
C MET A 66 -0.69 -5.03 -9.81
N HIS A 67 -1.20 -6.05 -10.51
CA HIS A 67 -2.03 -7.11 -9.93
C HIS A 67 -1.31 -7.91 -8.82
N LEU A 68 0.02 -7.91 -8.77
CA LEU A 68 0.79 -8.50 -7.66
C LEU A 68 1.02 -7.49 -6.53
N LEU A 69 1.20 -6.21 -6.87
CA LEU A 69 1.45 -5.16 -5.88
C LEU A 69 0.19 -4.77 -5.10
N VAL A 70 -0.96 -4.69 -5.76
CA VAL A 70 -2.23 -4.29 -5.12
C VAL A 70 -2.60 -5.23 -3.96
N PRO A 71 -2.59 -6.57 -4.11
CA PRO A 71 -2.84 -7.47 -3.00
C PRO A 71 -1.85 -7.30 -1.84
N LEU A 72 -0.57 -7.02 -2.13
CA LEU A 72 0.42 -6.75 -1.11
C LEU A 72 0.11 -5.45 -0.34
N LEU A 73 -0.26 -4.38 -1.05
CA LEU A 73 -0.67 -3.11 -0.42
C LEU A 73 -1.92 -3.28 0.44
N GLN A 74 -2.90 -4.06 -0.03
CA GLN A 74 -4.12 -4.38 0.71
C GLN A 74 -3.83 -5.23 1.95
N ALA A 75 -2.95 -6.24 1.84
CA ALA A 75 -2.56 -7.09 2.96
C ALA A 75 -1.78 -6.32 4.04
N LEU A 76 -0.88 -5.42 3.63
CA LEU A 76 -0.20 -4.49 4.54
C LEU A 76 -1.19 -3.55 5.23
N LEU A 77 -2.20 -3.06 4.51
CA LEU A 77 -3.23 -2.22 5.10
C LEU A 77 -4.06 -2.99 6.13
N ASN A 78 -4.44 -4.25 5.85
CA ASN A 78 -5.17 -5.11 6.79
C ASN A 78 -4.45 -5.23 8.14
N CYS A 79 -3.11 -5.23 8.11
CA CYS A 79 -2.29 -5.35 9.31
C CYS A 79 -2.51 -4.20 10.30
N LEU A 80 -2.86 -3.01 9.81
CA LEU A 80 -3.07 -1.83 10.65
C LEU A 80 -4.44 -1.80 11.32
N PHE A 81 -5.41 -2.55 10.82
CA PHE A 81 -6.78 -2.55 11.33
C PHE A 81 -6.98 -3.57 12.46
N SER A 82 -7.67 -3.12 13.50
CA SER A 82 -8.17 -3.97 14.57
C SER A 82 -9.60 -4.41 14.22
N THR A 83 -9.78 -5.72 13.98
CA THR A 83 -11.10 -6.31 13.69
C THR A 83 -12.04 -6.17 14.89
N HIS A 84 -13.29 -5.80 14.65
CA HIS A 84 -14.31 -5.72 15.69
C HIS A 84 -14.67 -7.12 16.22
N VAL A 85 -14.99 -7.19 17.52
CA VAL A 85 -15.44 -8.45 18.15
C VAL A 85 -16.77 -8.86 17.51
N GLY A 86 -16.86 -10.08 16.98
CA GLY A 86 -18.06 -10.61 16.32
C GLY A 86 -18.19 -10.27 14.82
N SER A 87 -17.28 -9.47 14.24
CA SER A 87 -17.23 -9.29 12.79
C SER A 87 -16.59 -10.49 12.10
N THR A 88 -17.18 -10.93 10.99
CA THR A 88 -16.66 -11.99 10.12
C THR A 88 -16.11 -11.37 8.82
N PRO A 89 -14.91 -10.76 8.85
CA PRO A 89 -14.35 -10.13 7.68
C PRO A 89 -14.15 -11.16 6.55
N ALA A 90 -14.37 -10.69 5.32
CA ALA A 90 -14.08 -11.44 4.12
C ALA A 90 -12.62 -11.90 4.11
N ARG A 91 -12.31 -12.99 3.40
CA ARG A 91 -10.97 -13.61 3.41
C ARG A 91 -9.85 -12.62 3.08
N ASN A 92 -10.10 -11.68 2.17
CA ASN A 92 -9.18 -10.63 1.74
C ASN A 92 -9.04 -9.46 2.73
N GLN A 93 -9.88 -9.39 3.77
CA GLN A 93 -9.86 -8.36 4.82
C GLN A 93 -9.35 -8.89 6.17
N ARG A 94 -9.02 -10.19 6.24
CA ARG A 94 -8.51 -10.80 7.47
C ARG A 94 -7.05 -10.40 7.69
N ALA A 95 -6.76 -9.91 8.89
CA ALA A 95 -5.40 -9.69 9.33
C ALA A 95 -4.65 -11.04 9.49
N PRO A 96 -3.33 -11.06 9.28
CA PRO A 96 -2.54 -12.27 9.46
C PRO A 96 -2.52 -12.75 10.91
N SER A 97 -2.33 -14.05 11.11
CA SER A 97 -2.47 -14.70 12.43
C SER A 97 -1.44 -14.30 13.48
N TRP A 98 -0.37 -13.63 13.05
CA TRP A 98 0.65 -13.03 13.91
C TRP A 98 0.28 -11.62 14.40
N ILE A 99 -0.79 -11.02 13.88
CA ILE A 99 -1.38 -9.77 14.39
C ILE A 99 -2.62 -10.12 15.20
N HIS A 100 -2.62 -9.77 16.48
CA HIS A 100 -3.82 -9.84 17.29
C HIS A 100 -4.40 -8.43 17.47
N SER A 101 -5.69 -8.27 17.15
CA SER A 101 -6.44 -7.00 17.09
C SER A 101 -6.27 -6.09 18.32
N ARG A 102 -5.90 -6.62 19.50
CA ARG A 102 -5.73 -5.85 20.74
C ARG A 102 -4.30 -5.69 21.26
N GLN A 103 -3.30 -6.40 20.71
CA GLN A 103 -1.99 -6.56 21.36
C GLN A 103 -0.79 -6.54 20.40
N SER A 104 -0.97 -6.20 19.12
CA SER A 104 0.09 -6.29 18.12
C SER A 104 1.23 -5.28 18.27
N GLY A 105 1.20 -4.37 19.25
CA GLY A 105 2.25 -3.38 19.49
C GLY A 105 2.45 -2.41 18.31
N LEU A 106 1.47 -2.32 17.41
CA LEU A 106 1.50 -1.40 16.29
C LEU A 106 1.20 0.02 16.80
N ASP A 107 2.06 0.95 16.44
CA ASP A 107 2.00 2.36 16.80
C ASP A 107 1.87 3.26 15.56
N SER A 108 1.85 4.57 15.77
CA SER A 108 1.80 5.57 14.70
C SER A 108 2.97 5.48 13.71
N SER A 109 4.12 4.91 14.09
CA SER A 109 5.26 4.72 13.19
C SER A 109 4.93 3.75 12.06
N HIS A 110 4.14 2.71 12.33
CA HIS A 110 3.72 1.73 11.33
C HIS A 110 2.76 2.34 10.30
N GLY A 111 1.84 3.21 10.76
CA GLY A 111 0.99 4.00 9.85
C GLY A 111 1.81 4.95 8.98
N THR A 112 2.84 5.57 9.55
CA THR A 112 3.79 6.44 8.81
C THR A 112 4.57 5.65 7.76
N ASP A 113 5.06 4.46 8.11
CA ASP A 113 5.82 3.61 7.20
C ASP A 113 4.96 3.15 6.01
N TYR A 114 3.71 2.78 6.24
CA TYR A 114 2.79 2.45 5.15
C TYR A 114 2.41 3.69 4.32
N ALA A 115 2.17 4.85 4.95
CA ALA A 115 1.92 6.10 4.24
C ALA A 115 3.07 6.46 3.29
N LYS A 116 4.34 6.24 3.70
CA LYS A 116 5.52 6.41 2.84
C LYS A 116 5.49 5.47 1.63
N VAL A 117 5.00 4.24 1.76
CA VAL A 117 4.83 3.32 0.62
C VAL A 117 3.85 3.92 -0.40
N LEU A 118 2.69 4.40 0.07
CA LEU A 118 1.68 5.03 -0.79
C LEU A 118 2.19 6.30 -1.46
N LEU A 119 2.91 7.15 -0.70
CA LEU A 119 3.57 8.34 -1.24
C LEU A 119 4.60 7.96 -2.31
N THR A 120 5.46 6.98 -2.05
CA THR A 120 6.46 6.50 -3.02
C THR A 120 5.79 5.99 -4.31
N LEU A 121 4.63 5.37 -4.20
CA LEU A 121 3.86 4.84 -5.33
C LEU A 121 3.23 5.96 -6.18
N THR A 122 2.69 6.99 -5.53
CA THR A 122 1.87 8.06 -6.14
C THR A 122 2.69 9.30 -6.53
N GLU A 123 3.77 9.57 -5.81
CA GLU A 123 4.71 10.67 -5.96
C GLU A 123 6.13 10.14 -6.16
N PRO A 124 6.41 9.51 -7.30
CA PRO A 124 7.71 8.94 -7.55
C PRO A 124 8.79 10.02 -7.70
N THR A 125 9.94 9.82 -7.07
CA THR A 125 11.09 10.72 -7.19
C THR A 125 11.82 10.55 -8.53
N VAL A 126 12.60 11.57 -8.90
CA VAL A 126 13.46 11.55 -10.10
C VAL A 126 14.43 10.35 -10.10
N SER A 127 15.00 10.00 -8.94
CA SER A 127 15.91 8.86 -8.81
C SER A 127 15.21 7.52 -9.04
N SER A 128 13.96 7.37 -8.59
CA SER A 128 13.12 6.21 -8.87
C SER A 128 12.71 6.12 -10.34
N ALA A 129 12.49 7.25 -11.01
CA ALA A 129 12.23 7.31 -12.45
C ALA A 129 13.50 6.95 -13.26
N MET A 130 14.68 7.38 -12.83
CA MET A 130 15.96 7.05 -13.48
C MET A 130 16.32 5.56 -13.40
N SER A 131 15.87 4.81 -12.39
CA SER A 131 16.10 3.35 -12.29
C SER A 131 15.55 2.57 -13.50
N MET A 132 14.58 3.14 -14.25
CA MET A 132 14.09 2.56 -15.50
C MET A 132 15.08 2.63 -16.66
N TYR A 133 16.00 3.60 -16.70
CA TYR A 133 16.93 3.80 -17.81
C TYR A 133 18.31 4.25 -17.33
N ARG A 134 19.33 3.39 -17.50
CA ARG A 134 20.75 3.76 -17.35
C ARG A 134 21.28 4.62 -18.52
N SER A 135 20.41 5.35 -19.23
CA SER A 135 20.83 6.21 -20.33
C SER A 135 21.01 7.64 -19.82
N ARG A 136 22.27 8.09 -19.80
CA ARG A 136 22.78 9.28 -19.11
C ARG A 136 22.32 10.62 -19.74
N ASN A 137 21.45 10.60 -20.75
CA ASN A 137 21.06 11.77 -21.57
C ASN A 137 19.58 11.74 -22.01
N ASN A 138 18.62 11.61 -21.10
CA ASN A 138 17.21 11.76 -21.48
C ASN A 138 16.59 13.05 -20.88
N PRO A 139 16.25 14.07 -21.69
CA PRO A 139 15.61 15.29 -21.21
C PRO A 139 14.12 15.11 -20.80
N MET A 140 13.51 13.94 -21.01
CA MET A 140 12.08 13.68 -20.69
C MET A 140 11.80 13.08 -19.30
N LEU A 141 12.58 13.42 -18.27
CA LEU A 141 12.37 12.94 -16.89
C LEU A 141 10.96 13.19 -16.36
N THR A 142 10.42 14.38 -16.65
CA THR A 142 9.08 14.79 -16.21
C THR A 142 8.00 13.91 -16.81
N ASP A 143 8.20 13.38 -18.01
CA ASP A 143 7.21 12.53 -18.68
C ASP A 143 7.19 11.11 -18.10
N GLU A 144 8.35 10.57 -17.72
CA GLU A 144 8.43 9.26 -17.06
C GLU A 144 7.83 9.27 -15.65
N ILE A 145 8.04 10.36 -14.88
CA ILE A 145 7.37 10.58 -13.60
C ILE A 145 5.85 10.61 -13.80
N ARG A 146 5.38 11.36 -14.81
CA ARG A 146 3.95 11.49 -15.13
C ARG A 146 3.34 10.17 -15.58
N LYS A 147 4.00 9.44 -16.48
CA LYS A 147 3.58 8.13 -16.98
C LYS A 147 3.43 7.13 -15.85
N ALA A 148 4.41 7.09 -14.97
CA ALA A 148 4.42 6.12 -13.90
C ALA A 148 3.45 6.48 -12.76
N ARG A 149 3.24 7.78 -12.49
CA ARG A 149 2.12 8.25 -11.64
C ARG A 149 0.76 7.88 -12.25
N LYS A 150 0.56 8.13 -13.55
CA LYS A 150 -0.68 7.77 -14.27
C LYS A 150 -0.94 6.27 -14.22
N TYR A 151 0.11 5.46 -14.39
CA TYR A 151 0.01 4.00 -14.27
C TYR A 151 -0.38 3.57 -12.84
N ALA A 152 0.25 4.13 -11.80
CA ALA A 152 -0.15 3.86 -10.42
C ALA A 152 -1.60 4.28 -10.12
N ALA A 153 -2.03 5.43 -10.63
CA ALA A 153 -3.36 5.97 -10.45
C ALA A 153 -4.49 5.08 -10.99
N GLN A 154 -4.20 4.16 -11.93
CA GLN A 154 -5.19 3.18 -12.40
C GLN A 154 -5.52 2.12 -11.34
N TYR A 155 -4.58 1.82 -10.44
CA TYR A 155 -4.70 0.71 -9.49
C TYR A 155 -4.95 1.16 -8.05
N VAL A 156 -4.57 2.39 -7.70
CA VAL A 156 -4.86 3.00 -6.39
C VAL A 156 -6.34 2.94 -5.98
N PRO A 157 -7.33 3.07 -6.89
CA PRO A 157 -8.74 2.91 -6.52
C PRO A 157 -9.06 1.59 -5.83
N TYR A 158 -8.40 0.48 -6.18
CA TYR A 158 -8.60 -0.81 -5.52
C TYR A 158 -8.10 -0.80 -4.07
N VAL A 159 -7.06 -0.02 -3.77
CA VAL A 159 -6.54 0.15 -2.40
C VAL A 159 -7.46 1.06 -1.59
N LEU A 160 -7.96 2.15 -2.18
CA LEU A 160 -8.91 3.07 -1.54
C LEU A 160 -10.26 2.39 -1.26
N ALA A 161 -10.76 1.57 -2.19
CA ALA A 161 -11.97 0.79 -1.97
C ALA A 161 -11.81 -0.22 -0.84
N HIS A 162 -10.67 -0.90 -0.81
CA HIS A 162 -10.34 -1.83 0.26
C HIS A 162 -10.23 -1.15 1.62
N PHE A 163 -9.62 0.05 1.68
CA PHE A 163 -9.59 0.88 2.89
C PHE A 163 -10.99 1.21 3.42
N CYS A 164 -11.94 1.53 2.55
CA CYS A 164 -13.33 1.78 2.93
C CYS A 164 -14.00 0.51 3.45
N GLY A 165 -13.79 -0.64 2.77
CA GLY A 165 -14.32 -1.93 3.21
C GLY A 165 -13.78 -2.38 4.56
N LEU A 166 -12.52 -2.08 4.88
CA LEU A 166 -11.93 -2.39 6.19
C LEU A 166 -12.55 -1.61 7.34
N HIS A 167 -12.98 -0.36 7.11
CA HIS A 167 -13.67 0.44 8.12
C HIS A 167 -15.04 -0.11 8.52
N LEU A 168 -15.64 -1.00 7.72
CA LEU A 168 -16.91 -1.65 8.08
C LEU A 168 -16.70 -2.77 9.11
N ASN A 169 -15.55 -3.44 9.06
CA ASN A 169 -15.26 -4.65 9.85
C ASN A 169 -14.19 -4.45 10.92
N GLY A 170 -13.55 -3.28 10.95
CA GLY A 170 -12.51 -2.94 11.89
C GLY A 170 -12.33 -1.44 12.06
N SER A 171 -11.45 -1.10 13.00
CA SER A 171 -11.12 0.27 13.33
C SER A 171 -9.61 0.47 13.35
N LEU A 172 -9.18 1.69 13.07
CA LEU A 172 -7.81 2.15 13.29
C LEU A 172 -7.77 2.89 14.62
N THR A 173 -6.65 2.77 15.34
CA THR A 173 -6.41 3.70 16.45
C THR A 173 -6.28 5.12 15.90
N PRO A 174 -6.70 6.15 16.64
CA PRO A 174 -6.62 7.55 16.18
C PRO A 174 -5.22 7.96 15.71
N GLU A 175 -4.18 7.47 16.38
CA GLU A 175 -2.79 7.77 16.11
C GLU A 175 -2.31 7.16 14.79
N ILE A 176 -2.67 5.90 14.53
CA ILE A 176 -2.35 5.22 13.27
C ILE A 176 -3.14 5.85 12.13
N ARG A 177 -4.43 6.15 12.33
CA ARG A 177 -5.23 6.85 11.32
C ARG A 177 -4.58 8.17 10.95
N LYS A 178 -4.23 9.01 11.92
CA LYS A 178 -3.60 10.31 11.69
C LYS A 178 -2.30 10.19 10.89
N SER A 179 -1.44 9.23 11.21
CA SER A 179 -0.17 9.05 10.49
C SER A 179 -0.32 8.41 9.11
N LEU A 180 -1.38 7.63 8.90
CA LEU A 180 -1.72 7.01 7.62
C LEU A 180 -2.33 7.99 6.62
N MET A 181 -3.16 8.93 7.09
CA MET A 181 -3.95 9.83 6.24
C MET A 181 -3.17 10.55 5.13
N PRO A 182 -1.94 11.07 5.35
CA PRO A 182 -1.18 11.71 4.26
C PRO A 182 -0.99 10.82 3.03
N GLY A 183 -0.74 9.51 3.24
CA GLY A 183 -0.61 8.56 2.13
C GLY A 183 -1.94 8.29 1.43
N ILE A 184 -3.04 8.24 2.17
CA ILE A 184 -4.40 8.12 1.61
C ILE A 184 -4.73 9.35 0.77
N TRP A 185 -4.42 10.55 1.24
CA TRP A 185 -4.64 11.80 0.49
C TRP A 185 -3.82 11.87 -0.78
N ALA A 186 -2.56 11.43 -0.76
CA ALA A 186 -1.74 11.33 -1.97
C ALA A 186 -2.35 10.36 -3.00
N CYS A 187 -2.89 9.23 -2.55
CA CYS A 187 -3.67 8.31 -3.37
C CYS A 187 -4.89 8.99 -3.99
N VAL A 188 -5.70 9.69 -3.20
CA VAL A 188 -6.88 10.43 -3.70
C VAL A 188 -6.48 11.50 -4.73
N GLN A 189 -5.37 12.22 -4.50
CA GLN A 189 -4.85 13.24 -5.41
C GLN A 189 -4.28 12.67 -6.70
N ALA A 190 -3.75 11.45 -6.69
CA ALA A 190 -3.19 10.81 -7.87
C ALA A 190 -4.24 10.31 -8.85
N VAL A 191 -5.44 9.94 -8.36
CA VAL A 191 -6.50 9.36 -9.18
C VAL A 191 -7.35 10.47 -9.84
N PRO A 192 -7.61 10.41 -11.15
CA PRO A 192 -8.53 11.34 -11.80
C PRO A 192 -9.96 11.17 -11.30
N ARG A 193 -10.76 12.24 -11.36
CA ARG A 193 -12.16 12.23 -10.86
C ARG A 193 -13.00 11.11 -11.46
N GLU A 194 -12.78 10.76 -12.72
CA GLU A 194 -13.47 9.65 -13.40
C GLU A 194 -13.15 8.30 -12.75
N GLY A 195 -11.88 8.06 -12.40
CA GLY A 195 -11.46 6.85 -11.69
C GLY A 195 -12.09 6.75 -10.30
N LEU A 196 -12.18 7.88 -9.58
CA LEU A 196 -12.85 7.93 -8.27
C LEU A 196 -14.37 7.73 -8.38
N LYS A 197 -15.01 8.27 -9.44
CA LYS A 197 -16.44 8.02 -9.71
C LYS A 197 -16.69 6.55 -10.05
N GLY A 198 -15.85 5.95 -10.89
CA GLY A 198 -15.94 4.53 -11.22
C GLY A 198 -15.75 3.63 -10.00
N MET A 199 -14.78 3.96 -9.15
CA MET A 199 -14.60 3.30 -7.86
C MET A 199 -15.84 3.40 -6.98
N ASN A 200 -16.38 4.61 -6.81
CA ASN A 200 -17.58 4.85 -6.00
C ASN A 200 -18.80 4.09 -6.55
N ALA A 201 -18.94 3.96 -7.87
CA ALA A 201 -20.03 3.19 -8.49
C ALA A 201 -19.91 1.67 -8.25
N GLY A 202 -18.68 1.14 -8.13
CA GLY A 202 -18.42 -0.28 -7.86
C GLY A 202 -18.47 -0.68 -6.39
N MET A 203 -18.52 0.28 -5.47
CA MET A 203 -18.58 0.06 -4.02
C MET A 203 -20.00 -0.31 -3.53
N ARG A 204 -20.07 -1.06 -2.44
CA ARG A 204 -21.33 -1.35 -1.73
C ARG A 204 -21.92 -0.08 -1.09
N PRO A 205 -23.24 -0.01 -0.83
CA PRO A 205 -23.86 1.15 -0.17
C PRO A 205 -23.14 1.61 1.09
N ASP A 206 -22.76 0.67 1.97
CA ASP A 206 -22.08 0.99 3.23
C ASP A 206 -20.66 1.52 3.01
N GLU A 207 -19.93 0.93 2.06
CA GLU A 207 -18.59 1.40 1.67
C GLU A 207 -18.65 2.82 1.06
N ARG A 208 -19.70 3.12 0.28
CA ARG A 208 -19.94 4.45 -0.29
C ARG A 208 -20.23 5.49 0.79
N ALA A 209 -20.90 5.12 1.88
CA ALA A 209 -21.12 6.02 3.01
C ALA A 209 -19.79 6.41 3.67
N ILE A 210 -18.91 5.42 3.91
CA ILE A 210 -17.55 5.66 4.41
C ILE A 210 -16.75 6.54 3.44
N TRP A 211 -16.78 6.22 2.15
CA TRP A 211 -16.08 7.00 1.12
C TRP A 211 -16.59 8.45 1.05
N SER A 212 -17.90 8.68 1.18
CA SER A 212 -18.49 10.01 1.16
C SER A 212 -18.02 10.87 2.34
N SER A 213 -17.95 10.27 3.54
CA SER A 213 -17.39 10.92 4.73
C SER A 213 -15.91 11.28 4.53
N LEU A 214 -15.13 10.32 4.01
CA LEU A 214 -13.70 10.50 3.72
C LEU A 214 -13.46 11.59 2.66
N TRP A 215 -14.29 11.63 1.62
CA TRP A 215 -14.25 12.64 0.57
C TRP A 215 -14.59 14.03 1.11
N ALA A 216 -15.57 14.13 2.00
CA ALA A 216 -15.90 15.38 2.68
C ALA A 216 -14.72 15.87 3.56
N GLU A 217 -14.08 14.97 4.30
CA GLU A 217 -12.87 15.27 5.09
C GLU A 217 -11.73 15.78 4.20
N TYR A 218 -11.44 15.09 3.09
CA TYR A 218 -10.45 15.51 2.11
C TYR A 218 -10.71 16.90 1.51
N ASN A 219 -11.97 17.21 1.21
CA ASN A 219 -12.31 18.54 0.69
C ASN A 219 -12.15 19.64 1.73
N ARG A 220 -12.27 19.34 3.04
CA ARG A 220 -12.00 20.31 4.10
C ARG A 220 -10.51 20.58 4.27
N THR A 221 -9.66 19.56 4.16
CA THR A 221 -8.20 19.73 4.31
C THR A 221 -7.56 20.50 3.15
N ARG A 222 -8.28 20.69 2.04
CA ARG A 222 -7.83 21.42 0.85
C ARG A 222 -8.35 22.88 0.80
N ARG A 223 -9.25 23.25 1.70
CA ARG A 223 -9.71 24.64 1.88
C ARG A 223 -8.77 25.36 2.84
#